data_AF-A0A1I3SV27-F1
#
_entry.id   AF-A0A1I3SV27-F1
#
_cell.length_a   1.000
_cell.length_b   1.000
_cell.length_c   1.000
_cell.angle_alpha   90.00
_cell.angle_beta   90.00
_cell.angle_gamma   90.00
#
_symmetry.space_group_name_H-M   'P 1'
#
loop_
_entity.id
_entity.type
_entity.pdbx_description
1 polymer ?
#
loop_
_entity_poly.entity_id
_entity_poly.type
_entity_poly.pdbx_seq_one_letter_code
_entity_poly.pdbx_strand_id
1 'polypeptide(L)' 'MSKAIEAQGLNDIGFATAGCLGFCNSGPLLVVYPDGVWYRASTPEDVDEIVSSHLKQGKRVDRLVMVLKRS' A
#
# COMPACT_ATOMS: atom_id res chain seq x y z
N MET A 1 4.20 6.90 5.01
CA MET A 1 4.08 5.43 5.23
C MET A 1 5.01 4.92 6.31
N SER A 2 6.32 5.22 6.30
CA SER A 2 7.23 4.87 7.41
C SER A 2 6.65 5.21 8.79
N LYS A 3 6.20 6.45 8.97
CA LYS A 3 5.56 6.92 10.20
C LYS A 3 4.33 6.08 10.64
N ALA A 4 3.53 5.60 9.68
CA ALA A 4 2.34 4.80 9.98
C ALA A 4 2.70 3.35 10.38
N ILE A 5 3.75 2.79 9.78
CA ILE A 5 4.29 1.47 10.14
C ILE A 5 4.90 1.50 11.55
N GLU A 6 5.70 2.53 11.84
CA GLU A 6 6.31 2.76 13.16
C GLU A 6 5.23 2.98 14.24
N ALA A 7 4.22 3.80 13.95
CA ALA A 7 3.12 4.06 14.88
C ALA A 7 2.31 2.79 15.23
N GLN A 8 2.28 1.80 14.35
CA GLN A 8 1.55 0.55 14.55
C GLN A 8 2.42 -0.59 15.09
N GLY A 9 3.71 -0.34 15.37
CA GLY A 9 4.62 -1.31 15.99
C GLY A 9 4.97 -2.49 15.08
N LEU A 10 4.85 -2.32 13.76
CA LEU A 10 5.05 -3.37 12.77
C LEU A 10 6.54 -3.49 12.42
N ASN A 11 7.34 -4.05 13.34
CA ASN A 11 8.79 -4.16 13.20
C ASN A 11 9.25 -5.22 12.18
N ASP A 12 8.37 -6.14 11.78
CA ASP A 12 8.66 -7.21 10.81
C ASP A 12 8.38 -6.79 9.35
N ILE A 13 7.86 -5.57 9.14
CA ILE A 13 7.43 -5.10 7.83
C ILE A 13 8.48 -4.18 7.22
N GLY A 14 9.10 -4.63 6.14
CA GLY A 14 10.02 -3.83 5.34
C GLY A 14 9.29 -2.77 4.51
N PHE A 15 9.75 -1.51 4.59
CA PHE A 15 9.34 -0.44 3.70
C PHE A 15 10.49 -0.06 2.78
N ALA A 16 10.25 -0.06 1.47
CA ALA A 16 11.20 0.40 0.46
C ALA A 16 10.54 1.44 -0.44
N THR A 17 11.23 2.55 -0.68
CA THR A 17 10.83 3.51 -1.70
C THR A 17 11.19 2.94 -3.07
N ALA A 18 10.18 2.78 -3.93
CA ALA A 18 10.39 2.41 -5.32
C ALA A 18 10.46 3.67 -6.20
N GLY A 19 11.25 3.60 -7.28
CA GLY A 19 11.23 4.58 -8.35
C GLY A 19 9.97 4.47 -9.21
N CYS A 20 10.04 4.94 -10.46
CA CYS A 20 8.91 4.83 -11.37
C CYS A 20 8.59 3.35 -11.68
N LEU A 21 7.35 2.94 -11.39
CA LEU A 21 6.84 1.59 -11.67
C LEU A 21 5.99 1.54 -12.96
N GLY A 22 6.14 2.52 -13.86
CA GLY A 22 5.44 2.55 -15.15
C GLY A 22 4.02 3.15 -15.12
N PHE A 23 3.52 3.53 -13.94
CA PHE A 23 2.20 4.12 -13.76
C PHE A 23 2.26 5.63 -13.48
N CYS A 24 2.98 6.36 -14.35
CA CYS A 24 3.22 7.80 -14.17
C CYS A 24 1.93 8.63 -13.98
N ASN A 25 0.81 8.17 -14.55
CA ASN A 25 -0.47 8.87 -14.50
C ASN A 25 -1.42 8.38 -13.38
N SER A 26 -1.02 7.41 -12.56
CA SER A 26 -1.84 6.83 -11.48
C SER A 26 -1.18 6.92 -10.11
N GLY A 27 -0.11 7.73 -9.98
CA GLY A 27 0.66 7.84 -8.75
C GLY A 27 -0.16 8.30 -7.54
N PRO A 28 0.45 8.40 -6.35
CA PRO A 28 1.46 7.49 -5.81
C PRO A 28 0.88 6.08 -5.64
N LEU A 29 1.71 5.07 -5.90
CA LEU A 29 1.30 3.66 -5.80
C LEU A 29 2.08 2.95 -4.71
N LEU A 30 1.37 2.04 -4.06
CA LEU A 30 1.91 1.15 -3.07
C LEU A 30 1.66 -0.29 -3.51
N VAL A 31 2.66 -1.15 -3.36
CA VAL A 31 2.49 -2.59 -3.54
C VAL A 31 2.76 -3.28 -2.21
N VAL A 32 1.87 -4.18 -1.80
CA VAL A 32 2.02 -4.99 -0.60
C VAL A 32 2.37 -6.42 -1.02
N TYR A 33 3.50 -6.91 -0.51
CA TYR A 33 3.94 -8.29 -0.67
C TYR A 33 3.76 -9.06 0.65
N PRO A 34 3.54 -10.39 0.60
CA PRO A 34 3.55 -11.27 -0.58
C PRO A 34 2.27 -11.25 -1.44
N ASP A 35 1.18 -10.63 -0.99
CA ASP A 35 -0.13 -10.65 -1.68
C ASP A 35 -0.13 -10.05 -3.11
N GLY A 36 0.86 -9.24 -3.46
CA GLY A 36 0.96 -8.62 -4.79
C GLY A 36 -0.15 -7.59 -5.06
N VAL A 37 -0.73 -7.03 -4.01
CA VAL A 37 -1.85 -6.09 -4.11
C VAL A 37 -1.31 -4.68 -4.33
N TRP A 38 -1.83 -4.04 -5.38
CA TRP A 38 -1.53 -2.65 -5.71
C TRP A 38 -2.59 -1.74 -5.10
N TYR A 39 -2.15 -0.74 -4.36
CA TYR A 39 -2.99 0.28 -3.76
C TYR A 39 -2.70 1.64 -4.38
N ARG A 40 -3.77 2.39 -4.61
CA ARG A 40 -3.71 3.81 -4.95
C ARG A 40 -4.17 4.63 -3.76
N ALA A 41 -3.23 5.11 -2.96
CA ALA A 41 -3.52 5.99 -1.84
C ALA A 41 -3.53 7.44 -2.33
N SER A 42 -4.63 8.17 -2.11
CA SER A 42 -4.73 9.58 -2.49
C SER A 42 -4.46 10.51 -1.31
N THR A 43 -4.73 10.04 -0.09
CA THR A 43 -4.52 10.80 1.16
C THR A 43 -3.63 10.02 2.14
N PRO A 44 -3.05 10.70 3.15
CA PRO A 44 -2.34 10.02 4.25
C PRO A 44 -3.24 9.04 5.02
N GLU A 45 -4.53 9.33 5.15
CA GLU A 45 -5.51 8.49 5.84
C GLU A 45 -5.71 7.15 5.13
N ASP A 46 -5.69 7.14 3.79
CA ASP A 46 -5.72 5.91 3.00
C ASP A 46 -4.52 5.00 3.33
N VAL A 47 -3.34 5.60 3.58
CA VAL A 47 -2.13 4.85 3.96
C VAL A 47 -2.30 4.24 5.35
N ASP A 48 -2.81 5.00 6.32
CA ASP A 48 -3.09 4.49 7.67
C ASP A 48 -4.11 3.33 7.65
N GLU A 49 -5.14 3.41 6.81
CA GLU A 49 -6.12 2.34 6.64
C GLU A 49 -5.48 1.08 6.03
N ILE A 50 -4.62 1.22 5.00
CA ILE A 50 -3.91 0.08 4.39
C ILE A 50 -3.00 -0.58 5.44
N VAL A 51 -2.28 0.20 6.24
CA VAL A 51 -1.40 -0.36 7.29
C VAL A 51 -2.24 -1.05 8.37
N SER A 52 -3.33 -0.43 8.82
CA SER A 52 -4.14 -0.99 9.91
C SER A 52 -5.02 -2.18 9.51
N SER A 53 -5.53 -2.19 8.28
CA SER A 53 -6.38 -3.27 7.79
C SER A 53 -5.56 -4.36 7.13
N HIS A 54 -4.73 -4.01 6.15
CA HIS A 54 -4.04 -5.03 5.36
C HIS A 54 -2.81 -5.55 6.10
N LEU A 55 -1.92 -4.67 6.55
CA LEU A 55 -0.67 -5.11 7.17
C LEU A 55 -0.86 -5.67 8.58
N LYS A 56 -1.81 -5.13 9.36
CA LYS A 56 -2.05 -5.59 10.74
C LYS A 56 -3.12 -6.66 10.88
N GLN A 57 -4.20 -6.60 10.09
CA GLN A 57 -5.31 -7.57 10.19
C GLN A 57 -5.36 -8.58 9.04
N GLY A 58 -4.47 -8.48 8.04
CA GLY A 58 -4.51 -9.33 6.84
C GLY A 58 -5.74 -9.09 5.95
N LYS A 59 -6.43 -7.95 6.11
CA LYS A 59 -7.65 -7.62 5.35
C LYS A 59 -7.35 -6.56 4.30
N ARG A 60 -7.48 -6.96 3.03
CA ARG A 60 -7.30 -6.04 1.90
C ARG A 60 -8.34 -4.91 1.91
N VAL A 61 -7.94 -3.75 1.43
CA VAL A 61 -8.80 -2.55 1.36
C VAL A 61 -9.30 -2.38 -0.07
N ASP A 62 -10.33 -3.14 -0.46
CA ASP A 62 -10.84 -3.22 -1.85
C ASP A 62 -11.10 -1.86 -2.51
N ARG A 63 -11.55 -0.85 -1.75
CA ARG A 63 -11.81 0.51 -2.27
C ARG A 63 -10.56 1.20 -2.85
N LEU A 64 -9.38 0.83 -2.33
CA LEU A 64 -8.09 1.41 -2.73
C LEU A 64 -7.31 0.48 -3.67
N VAL A 65 -7.80 -0.74 -3.90
CA VAL A 65 -7.12 -1.72 -4.76
C VAL A 65 -7.19 -1.28 -6.22
N MET A 66 -6.02 -1.22 -6.85
CA MET A 66 -5.88 -1.03 -8.29
C MET A 66 -5.84 -2.40 -8.98
N VAL A 67 -6.88 -2.70 -9.77
CA VAL A 67 -6.91 -3.92 -10.59
C VAL A 67 -6.19 -3.64 -11.91
N LEU A 68 -4.99 -4.19 -12.06
CA LEU A 68 -4.26 -4.16 -13.33
C LEU A 68 -4.90 -5.16 -14.29
N LYS A 69 -5.80 -4.69 -15.14
CA LYS A 69 -6.36 -5.51 -16.22
C LYS A 69 -5.33 -5.60 -17.34
N ARG A 70 -4.64 -6.75 -17.46
CA ARG A 70 -3.88 -7.07 -18.67
C ARG A 70 -4.88 -7.18 -19.83
N SER A 71 -4.75 -6.28 -20.81
CA SER A 71 -5.41 -6.41 -22.12
C SER A 71 -4.51 -7.19 -23.06
#